data_AF-A0AAX2H6J2-F1
#
_entry.id   AF-A0AAX2H6J2-F1
#
_cell.length_a   1.000
_cell.length_b   1.000
_cell.length_c   1.000
_cell.angle_alpha   90.00
_cell.angle_beta   90.00
_cell.angle_gamma   90.00
#
_symmetry.space_group_name_H-M   'P 1'
#
loop_
_entity.id
_entity.type
_entity.pdbx_description
1 polymer ?
#
loop_
_entity_poly.entity_id
_entity_poly.type
_entity_poly.pdbx_seq_one_letter_code
_entity_poly.pdbx_strand_id
1 'polypeptide(L)'
;MESYSSRSDWHQAVDDTVNSALGKCYPRDWKDEDYLTRSLLFALKNEHSNVTIEQGEPGKNAKCHWDVYKNTKEQGIEQKHGDIGILVQLRFGDDKILEGVAFLEAKRIYHNQADDLKSRFSALDMEQLKRYCNNSSFHRTVFYDCMSSESGNSAFSATIPTRHLITINSDDRTIYPHCEYFSYCLTDRYLQGYELDFDPDLVASVKGFLDANGGVKYLIVAQSILSPDIDLNPNLININKAIYKALEAPAPGSKPRSNLGGPAR
;
A
#
# COMPACT_ATOMS: atom_id res chain seq x y z
N MET A 1 -10.79 7.24 18.00
CA MET A 1 -11.60 6.50 17.02
C MET A 1 -12.39 7.55 16.28
N GLU A 2 -12.14 7.70 14.99
CA GLU A 2 -12.79 8.69 14.14
C GLU A 2 -14.06 8.09 13.54
N SER A 3 -15.12 8.90 13.43
CA SER A 3 -16.41 8.44 12.91
C SER A 3 -16.68 9.12 11.57
N TYR A 4 -17.05 8.32 10.57
CA TYR A 4 -17.49 8.79 9.27
C TYR A 4 -18.96 8.46 9.06
N SER A 5 -19.70 9.40 8.46
CA SER A 5 -21.13 9.22 8.25
C SER A 5 -21.40 8.10 7.25
N SER A 6 -20.56 7.99 6.21
CA SER A 6 -20.61 6.95 5.19
C SER A 6 -19.21 6.46 4.80
N ARG A 7 -19.16 5.33 4.08
CA ARG A 7 -17.90 4.85 3.49
C ARG A 7 -17.37 5.79 2.40
N SER A 8 -18.25 6.48 1.68
CA SER A 8 -17.84 7.47 0.69
C SER A 8 -17.10 8.63 1.35
N ASP A 9 -17.55 9.10 2.51
CA ASP A 9 -16.86 10.17 3.24
C ASP A 9 -15.50 9.71 3.74
N TRP A 10 -15.43 8.48 4.24
CA TRP A 10 -14.17 7.90 4.67
C TRP A 10 -13.19 7.73 3.51
N HIS A 11 -13.63 7.18 2.38
CA HIS A 11 -12.83 7.07 1.17
C HIS A 11 -12.31 8.44 0.71
N GLN A 12 -13.15 9.47 0.68
CA GLN A 12 -12.72 10.83 0.33
C GLN A 12 -11.66 11.36 1.30
N ALA A 13 -11.85 11.16 2.61
CA ALA A 13 -10.86 11.59 3.60
C ALA A 13 -9.52 10.86 3.44
N VAL A 14 -9.54 9.56 3.11
CA VAL A 14 -8.34 8.79 2.80
C VAL A 14 -7.67 9.30 1.52
N ASP A 15 -8.44 9.62 0.48
CA ASP A 15 -7.92 10.18 -0.77
C ASP A 15 -7.26 11.55 -0.55
N ASP A 16 -7.88 12.43 0.23
CA ASP A 16 -7.33 13.73 0.60
C ASP A 16 -5.99 13.58 1.34
N THR A 17 -5.89 12.63 2.27
CA THR A 17 -4.63 12.30 2.97
C THR A 17 -3.58 11.78 2.01
N VAL A 18 -3.93 10.90 1.06
CA VAL A 18 -3.01 10.39 0.02
C VAL A 18 -2.43 11.54 -0.80
N ASN A 19 -3.30 12.38 -1.34
CA ASN A 19 -2.94 13.50 -2.20
C ASN A 19 -2.08 14.53 -1.45
N SER A 20 -2.45 14.84 -0.19
CA SER A 20 -1.69 15.73 0.69
C SER A 20 -0.31 15.19 1.05
N ALA A 21 -0.21 13.90 1.40
CA ALA A 21 1.06 13.26 1.78
C ALA A 21 2.05 13.23 0.60
N LEU A 22 1.58 12.84 -0.59
CA LEU A 22 2.40 12.83 -1.79
C LEU A 22 2.74 14.25 -2.26
N GLY A 23 1.78 15.18 -2.17
CA GLY A 23 1.98 16.58 -2.55
C GLY A 23 3.09 17.26 -1.74
N LYS A 24 3.19 16.96 -0.43
CA LYS A 24 4.27 17.45 0.44
C LYS A 24 5.67 16.94 0.04
N CYS A 25 5.74 15.81 -0.67
CA CYS A 25 7.01 15.24 -1.14
C CYS A 25 7.49 15.86 -2.46
N TYR A 26 6.60 16.43 -3.26
CA TYR A 26 6.95 17.01 -4.54
C TYR A 26 7.50 18.45 -4.39
N PRO A 27 8.54 18.86 -5.15
CA PRO A 27 9.35 18.06 -6.07
C PRO A 27 10.58 17.41 -5.40
N ARG A 28 10.95 17.83 -4.19
CA ARG A 28 12.28 17.58 -3.61
C ARG A 28 12.53 16.11 -3.25
N ASP A 29 11.54 15.47 -2.64
CA ASP A 29 11.64 14.09 -2.15
C ASP A 29 11.13 13.09 -3.18
N TRP A 30 10.57 13.57 -4.30
CA TRP A 30 10.04 12.76 -5.39
C TRP A 30 11.06 11.81 -6.03
N LYS A 31 12.36 12.04 -5.83
CA LYS A 31 13.41 11.14 -6.34
C LYS A 31 13.48 9.79 -5.60
N ASP A 32 12.90 9.70 -4.40
CA ASP A 32 13.00 8.54 -3.51
C ASP A 32 11.63 7.87 -3.31
N GLU A 33 11.39 6.78 -4.06
CA GLU A 33 10.16 5.99 -4.02
C GLU A 33 9.86 5.38 -2.64
N ASP A 34 10.91 5.01 -1.89
CA ASP A 34 10.76 4.51 -0.51
C ASP A 34 10.26 5.61 0.42
N TYR A 35 10.78 6.83 0.24
CA TYR A 35 10.35 7.99 1.01
C TYR A 35 8.90 8.36 0.71
N LEU A 36 8.47 8.30 -0.56
CA LEU A 36 7.06 8.53 -0.95
C LEU A 36 6.14 7.51 -0.27
N THR A 37 6.46 6.22 -0.41
CA THR A 37 5.70 5.12 0.20
C THR A 37 5.62 5.29 1.72
N ARG A 38 6.74 5.53 2.38
CA ARG A 38 6.79 5.73 3.84
C ARG A 38 5.97 6.93 4.28
N SER A 39 6.06 8.05 3.58
CA SER A 39 5.35 9.28 3.93
C SER A 39 3.84 9.11 3.79
N LEU A 40 3.40 8.48 2.70
CA LEU A 40 2.01 8.11 2.46
C LEU A 40 1.48 7.21 3.58
N LEU A 41 2.16 6.08 3.83
CA LEU A 41 1.70 5.10 4.81
C LEU A 41 1.73 5.65 6.25
N PHE A 42 2.70 6.49 6.59
CA PHE A 42 2.76 7.16 7.90
C PHE A 42 1.59 8.14 8.08
N ALA A 43 1.22 8.91 7.05
CA ALA A 43 0.06 9.80 7.11
C ALA A 43 -1.24 9.01 7.31
N LEU A 44 -1.45 7.95 6.52
CA LEU A 44 -2.62 7.06 6.65
C LEU A 44 -2.71 6.39 8.02
N LYS A 45 -1.57 5.96 8.58
CA LYS A 45 -1.52 5.44 9.95
C LYS A 45 -1.99 6.46 10.98
N ASN A 46 -1.53 7.70 10.88
CA ASN A 46 -1.84 8.71 11.91
C ASN A 46 -3.26 9.27 11.81
N GLU A 47 -3.78 9.37 10.60
CA GLU A 47 -5.07 10.02 10.35
C GLU A 47 -6.22 9.00 10.33
N HIS A 48 -5.99 7.76 9.87
CA HIS A 48 -7.07 6.82 9.54
C HIS A 48 -6.97 5.44 10.21
N SER A 49 -6.09 5.25 11.19
CA SER A 49 -5.83 3.94 11.82
C SER A 49 -6.96 3.36 12.67
N ASN A 50 -7.98 4.13 13.03
CA ASN A 50 -9.03 3.65 13.94
C ASN A 50 -10.36 4.35 13.64
N VAL A 51 -11.21 3.68 12.86
CA VAL A 51 -12.40 4.27 12.27
C VAL A 51 -13.67 3.48 12.58
N THR A 52 -14.79 4.21 12.64
CA THR A 52 -16.15 3.67 12.64
C THR A 52 -16.95 4.33 11.52
N ILE A 53 -17.77 3.53 10.82
CA ILE A 53 -18.65 3.99 9.75
C ILE A 53 -20.09 3.87 10.27
N GLU A 54 -20.77 5.00 10.43
CA GLU A 54 -22.08 5.07 11.09
C GLU A 54 -23.20 4.47 10.23
N GLN A 55 -23.23 4.79 8.94
CA GLN A 55 -24.17 4.23 7.97
C GLN A 55 -23.50 3.12 7.18
N GLY A 56 -23.46 1.93 7.77
CA GLY A 56 -22.97 0.73 7.09
C GLY A 56 -24.04 0.10 6.20
N GLU A 57 -23.76 -0.08 4.92
CA GLU A 57 -24.52 -1.02 4.08
C GLU A 57 -24.38 -2.45 4.64
N PRO A 58 -25.43 -3.28 4.57
CA PRO A 58 -25.34 -4.69 4.97
C PRO A 58 -24.16 -5.41 4.30
N GLY A 59 -23.36 -6.13 5.09
CA GLY A 59 -22.21 -6.89 4.59
C GLY A 59 -20.94 -6.07 4.36
N LYS A 60 -20.92 -4.80 4.77
CA LYS A 60 -19.72 -3.96 4.76
C LYS A 60 -19.23 -3.68 6.17
N ASN A 61 -17.93 -3.41 6.33
CA ASN A 61 -17.34 -3.25 7.66
C ASN A 61 -17.90 -2.01 8.39
N ALA A 62 -18.21 -2.16 9.67
CA ALA A 62 -18.70 -1.05 10.50
C ALA A 62 -17.54 -0.38 11.27
N LYS A 63 -16.49 -1.14 11.56
CA LYS A 63 -15.32 -0.67 12.30
C LYS A 63 -14.06 -1.21 11.63
N CYS A 64 -13.01 -0.40 11.58
CA CYS A 64 -11.71 -0.83 11.10
C CYS A 64 -10.60 -0.23 11.96
N HIS A 65 -9.60 -1.05 12.27
CA HIS A 65 -8.38 -0.59 12.90
C HIS A 65 -7.19 -1.11 12.10
N TRP A 66 -6.16 -0.28 11.90
CA TRP A 66 -4.90 -0.76 11.35
C TRP A 66 -3.69 -0.06 11.95
N ASP A 67 -2.55 -0.71 11.82
CA ASP A 67 -1.24 -0.10 12.03
C ASP A 67 -0.33 -0.46 10.85
N VAL A 68 0.78 0.27 10.69
CA VAL A 68 1.76 0.07 9.64
C VAL A 68 3.10 -0.26 10.25
N TYR A 69 3.77 -1.24 9.65
CA TYR A 69 5.06 -1.73 10.07
C TYR A 69 6.07 -1.70 8.92
N LYS A 70 7.35 -1.52 9.26
CA LYS A 70 8.48 -1.63 8.34
C LYS A 70 9.28 -2.87 8.66
N ASN A 71 9.66 -3.60 7.61
CA ASN A 71 10.62 -4.69 7.71
C ASN A 71 12.04 -4.14 7.95
N THR A 72 12.63 -4.48 9.08
CA THR A 72 13.98 -4.02 9.50
C THR A 72 15.08 -5.04 9.18
N LYS A 73 14.72 -6.18 8.59
CA LYS A 73 15.61 -7.28 8.20
C LYS A 73 15.65 -7.48 6.69
N GLU A 74 15.34 -6.43 5.92
CA GLU A 74 15.35 -6.42 4.45
C GLU A 74 16.65 -6.99 3.87
N GLN A 75 17.79 -6.74 4.51
CA GLN A 75 19.08 -7.37 4.15
C GLN A 75 19.07 -8.85 4.54
N GLY A 76 18.61 -9.71 3.64
CA GLY A 76 18.61 -11.18 3.79
C GLY A 76 17.26 -11.84 3.54
N ILE A 77 16.18 -11.07 3.34
CA ILE A 77 14.86 -11.60 3.00
C ILE A 77 14.57 -11.25 1.54
N GLU A 78 14.37 -12.26 0.70
CA GLU A 78 13.94 -12.06 -0.69
C GLU A 78 12.50 -11.51 -0.70
N GLN A 79 12.33 -10.29 -1.22
CA GLN A 79 11.01 -9.67 -1.41
C GLN A 79 10.33 -10.32 -2.63
N LYS A 80 9.36 -11.20 -2.36
CA LYS A 80 8.69 -12.01 -3.40
C LYS A 80 7.32 -11.49 -3.83
N HIS A 81 6.84 -10.45 -3.15
CA HIS A 81 5.47 -9.96 -3.29
C HIS A 81 5.38 -8.43 -3.34
N GLY A 82 6.47 -7.77 -3.72
CA GLY A 82 6.53 -6.32 -3.87
C GLY A 82 6.79 -5.54 -2.58
N ASP A 83 6.59 -4.23 -2.67
CA ASP A 83 6.93 -3.25 -1.63
C ASP A 83 5.98 -3.27 -0.42
N ILE A 84 4.67 -3.37 -0.66
CA ILE A 84 3.64 -3.21 0.38
C ILE A 84 2.76 -4.45 0.46
N GLY A 85 2.67 -5.02 1.67
CA GLY A 85 1.68 -6.04 2.01
C GLY A 85 0.55 -5.44 2.84
N ILE A 86 -0.66 -5.96 2.66
CA ILE A 86 -1.85 -5.59 3.42
C ILE A 86 -2.42 -6.87 4.02
N LEU A 87 -2.15 -7.10 5.30
CA LEU A 87 -2.73 -8.20 6.07
C LEU A 87 -4.03 -7.73 6.70
N VAL A 88 -5.14 -8.38 6.35
CA VAL A 88 -6.47 -8.06 6.87
C VAL A 88 -7.03 -9.26 7.62
N GLN A 89 -7.40 -9.05 8.88
CA GLN A 89 -8.21 -9.95 9.67
C GLN A 89 -9.67 -9.51 9.61
N LEU A 90 -10.49 -10.29 8.92
CA LEU A 90 -11.94 -10.11 8.81
C LEU A 90 -12.62 -10.81 10.00
N ARG A 91 -13.50 -10.09 10.71
CA ARG A 91 -14.32 -10.67 11.79
C ARG A 91 -15.80 -10.65 11.42
N PHE A 92 -16.39 -11.84 11.38
CA PHE A 92 -17.81 -12.07 11.11
C PHE A 92 -18.61 -12.46 12.38
N GLY A 93 -17.92 -12.65 13.51
CA GLY A 93 -18.40 -13.22 14.76
C GLY A 93 -17.24 -13.29 15.76
N ASP A 94 -17.52 -13.57 17.03
CA ASP A 94 -16.46 -13.66 18.05
C ASP A 94 -15.35 -14.65 17.65
N ASP A 95 -15.75 -15.82 17.15
CA ASP A 95 -14.86 -16.92 16.74
C ASP A 95 -14.80 -17.13 15.21
N LYS A 96 -15.40 -16.22 14.43
CA LYS A 96 -15.43 -16.32 12.95
C LYS A 96 -14.44 -15.35 12.35
N ILE A 97 -13.19 -15.81 12.26
CA ILE A 97 -12.05 -15.02 11.81
C ILE A 97 -11.53 -15.59 10.49
N LEU A 98 -11.26 -14.71 9.54
CA LEU A 98 -10.57 -15.03 8.29
C LEU A 98 -9.44 -14.03 8.10
N GLU A 99 -8.24 -14.52 7.80
CA GLU A 99 -7.09 -13.67 7.49
C GLU A 99 -6.76 -13.80 6.01
N GLY A 100 -6.51 -12.67 5.37
CA GLY A 100 -6.07 -12.62 3.98
C GLY A 100 -5.03 -11.53 3.77
N VAL A 101 -4.27 -11.65 2.69
CA VAL A 101 -3.19 -10.73 2.32
C VAL A 101 -3.34 -10.20 0.90
N ALA A 102 -3.09 -8.91 0.72
CA ALA A 102 -2.91 -8.29 -0.59
C ALA A 102 -1.50 -7.72 -0.75
N PHE A 103 -1.07 -7.55 -1.99
CA PHE A 103 0.30 -7.21 -2.35
C PHE A 103 0.36 -6.13 -3.41
N LEU A 104 1.29 -5.20 -3.22
CA LEU A 104 1.45 -4.01 -4.04
C LEU A 104 2.93 -3.75 -4.33
N GLU A 105 3.26 -3.57 -5.61
CA GLU A 105 4.53 -2.97 -6.03
C GLU A 105 4.33 -1.46 -6.23
N ALA A 106 5.13 -0.62 -5.59
CA ALA A 106 5.04 0.82 -5.70
C ALA A 106 5.96 1.34 -6.81
N LYS A 107 5.47 2.24 -7.67
CA LYS A 107 6.27 2.85 -8.73
C LYS A 107 5.98 4.34 -8.89
N ARG A 108 7.00 5.18 -8.79
CA ARG A 108 6.86 6.61 -9.04
C ARG A 108 7.07 6.96 -10.51
N ILE A 109 6.43 8.02 -10.96
CA ILE A 109 6.73 8.61 -12.26
C ILE A 109 8.07 9.36 -12.22
N TYR A 110 8.75 9.39 -13.36
CA TYR A 110 9.95 10.15 -13.65
C TYR A 110 9.57 11.26 -14.62
N HIS A 111 9.52 12.49 -14.11
CA HIS A 111 9.10 13.64 -14.90
C HIS A 111 10.14 14.01 -15.96
N ASN A 112 9.68 14.19 -17.19
CA ASN A 112 10.48 14.76 -18.26
C ASN A 112 10.38 16.29 -18.21
N GLN A 113 11.50 16.96 -17.90
CA GLN A 113 11.55 18.41 -17.71
C GLN A 113 11.21 19.22 -18.98
N ALA A 114 11.41 18.65 -20.17
CA ALA A 114 11.15 19.33 -21.43
C ALA A 114 9.70 19.14 -21.92
N ASP A 115 9.07 18.04 -21.53
CA ASP A 115 7.74 17.65 -22.00
C ASP A 115 7.13 16.64 -21.03
N ASP A 116 6.30 17.10 -20.09
CA ASP A 116 5.71 16.24 -19.06
C ASP A 116 4.76 15.16 -19.62
N LEU A 117 4.31 15.29 -20.88
CA LEU A 117 3.55 14.22 -21.55
C LEU A 117 4.42 12.99 -21.85
N LYS A 118 5.75 13.13 -21.82
CA LYS A 118 6.73 12.05 -22.00
C LYS A 118 7.26 11.50 -20.68
N SER A 119 6.66 11.87 -19.55
CA SER A 119 6.99 11.34 -18.23
C SER A 119 6.60 9.86 -18.14
N ARG A 120 7.43 9.04 -17.46
CA ARG A 120 7.31 7.58 -17.45
C ARG A 120 7.61 6.97 -16.09
N PHE A 121 7.07 5.80 -15.83
CA PHE A 121 7.40 4.90 -14.73
C PHE A 121 8.66 4.09 -15.08
N SER A 122 9.78 4.76 -15.37
CA SER A 122 11.01 4.11 -15.89
C SER A 122 11.64 3.04 -14.99
N ALA A 123 11.23 2.95 -13.71
CA ALA A 123 11.68 1.92 -12.78
C ALA A 123 10.84 0.64 -12.81
N LEU A 124 9.82 0.57 -13.67
CA LEU A 124 8.94 -0.57 -13.78
C LEU A 124 9.67 -1.74 -14.49
N ASP A 125 9.75 -2.89 -13.81
CA ASP A 125 10.34 -4.12 -14.33
C ASP A 125 9.23 -5.16 -14.62
N MET A 126 8.89 -5.34 -15.89
CA MET A 126 7.83 -6.26 -16.30
C MET A 126 8.13 -7.73 -15.96
N GLU A 127 9.40 -8.15 -15.94
CA GLU A 127 9.77 -9.51 -15.56
C GLU A 127 9.62 -9.73 -14.05
N GLN A 128 9.94 -8.72 -13.25
CA GLN A 128 9.65 -8.72 -11.81
C GLN A 128 8.15 -8.81 -11.54
N LEU A 129 7.35 -7.99 -12.22
CA LEU A 129 5.89 -8.01 -12.09
C LEU A 129 5.30 -9.37 -12.46
N LYS A 130 5.80 -10.04 -13.51
CA LYS A 130 5.39 -11.41 -13.86
C LYS A 130 5.68 -12.39 -12.73
N ARG A 131 6.86 -12.29 -12.08
CA ARG A 131 7.20 -13.13 -10.92
C ARG A 131 6.23 -12.91 -9.77
N TYR A 132 5.89 -11.65 -9.46
CA TYR A 132 4.95 -11.34 -8.38
C TYR A 132 3.53 -11.86 -8.66
N CYS A 133 3.03 -11.71 -9.89
CA CYS A 133 1.74 -12.27 -10.30
C CYS A 133 1.65 -13.80 -10.24
N ASN A 134 2.79 -14.50 -10.28
CA ASN A 134 2.83 -15.96 -10.12
C ASN A 134 2.81 -16.37 -8.65
N ASN A 135 3.18 -15.46 -7.74
CA ASN A 135 3.22 -15.70 -6.30
C ASN A 135 1.95 -15.25 -5.57
N SER A 136 1.09 -14.46 -6.21
CA SER A 136 -0.22 -14.05 -5.67
C SER A 136 -1.23 -13.78 -6.77
N SER A 137 -2.46 -14.24 -6.57
CA SER A 137 -3.55 -14.10 -7.55
C SER A 137 -4.05 -12.66 -7.72
N PHE A 138 -3.87 -11.80 -6.71
CA PHE A 138 -4.45 -10.45 -6.66
C PHE A 138 -3.39 -9.34 -6.54
N HIS A 139 -2.16 -9.60 -6.98
CA HIS A 139 -1.09 -8.60 -6.96
C HIS A 139 -1.46 -7.37 -7.80
N ARG A 140 -1.21 -6.18 -7.24
CA ARG A 140 -1.45 -4.89 -7.87
C ARG A 140 -0.18 -4.05 -7.94
N THR A 141 -0.16 -3.08 -8.85
CA THR A 141 0.91 -2.08 -8.94
C THR A 141 0.29 -0.73 -8.59
N VAL A 142 0.91 -0.03 -7.65
CA VAL A 142 0.52 1.32 -7.23
C VAL A 142 1.49 2.34 -7.79
N PHE A 143 0.96 3.42 -8.34
CA PHE A 143 1.67 4.45 -9.06
C PHE A 143 1.57 5.78 -8.34
N TYR A 144 2.70 6.45 -8.14
CA TYR A 144 2.73 7.82 -7.63
C TYR A 144 3.02 8.78 -8.78
N ASP A 145 2.11 9.72 -9.01
CA ASP A 145 2.26 10.79 -10.01
C ASP A 145 1.89 12.16 -9.38
N CYS A 146 2.42 13.21 -9.99
CA CYS A 146 2.17 14.60 -9.68
C CYS A 146 1.95 15.36 -10.99
N MET A 147 0.70 15.67 -11.32
CA MET A 147 0.37 16.39 -12.54
C MET A 147 0.39 17.90 -12.31
N SER A 148 1.05 18.64 -13.20
CA SER A 148 0.98 20.09 -13.22
C SER A 148 -0.29 20.56 -13.93
N SER A 149 -1.02 21.47 -13.29
CA SER A 149 -2.21 22.14 -13.84
C SER A 149 -2.09 23.66 -13.62
N GLU A 150 -3.01 24.44 -14.20
CA GLU A 150 -3.08 25.89 -13.95
C GLU A 150 -3.28 26.21 -12.45
N SER A 151 -3.99 25.35 -11.72
CA SER A 151 -4.20 25.44 -10.27
C SER A 151 -2.99 24.99 -9.42
N GLY A 152 -1.90 24.58 -10.06
CA GLY A 152 -0.70 24.05 -9.39
C GLY A 152 -0.54 22.55 -9.59
N ASN A 153 0.34 21.96 -8.77
CA ASN A 153 0.65 20.53 -8.85
C ASN A 153 -0.34 19.72 -8.02
N SER A 154 -0.89 18.66 -8.61
CA SER A 154 -1.78 17.71 -7.96
C SER A 154 -1.12 16.34 -7.91
N ALA A 155 -0.75 15.89 -6.72
CA ALA A 155 -0.21 14.56 -6.49
C ALA A 155 -1.32 13.57 -6.17
N PHE A 156 -1.21 12.35 -6.68
CA PHE A 156 -2.19 11.30 -6.47
C PHE A 156 -1.54 9.91 -6.54
N SER A 157 -2.32 8.91 -6.14
CA SER A 157 -1.92 7.50 -6.21
C SER A 157 -2.94 6.67 -6.99
N ALA A 158 -2.50 6.02 -8.06
CA ALA A 158 -3.33 5.18 -8.92
C ALA A 158 -2.87 3.72 -8.87
N THR A 159 -3.78 2.77 -8.95
CA THR A 159 -3.52 1.34 -8.76
C THR A 159 -4.15 0.54 -9.88
N ILE A 160 -3.47 -0.49 -10.36
CA ILE A 160 -3.98 -1.41 -11.38
C ILE A 160 -3.64 -2.86 -11.00
N PRO A 161 -4.50 -3.85 -11.29
CA PRO A 161 -4.10 -5.25 -11.26
C PRO A 161 -2.84 -5.46 -12.10
N THR A 162 -1.79 -6.03 -11.51
CA THR A 162 -0.49 -6.14 -12.18
C THR A 162 -0.58 -6.99 -13.45
N ARG A 163 -1.48 -7.98 -13.47
CA ARG A 163 -1.76 -8.77 -14.68
C ARG A 163 -2.30 -7.91 -15.84
N HIS A 164 -3.11 -6.90 -15.54
CA HIS A 164 -3.61 -5.96 -16.56
C HIS A 164 -2.47 -5.09 -17.07
N LEU A 165 -1.63 -4.57 -16.18
CA LEU A 165 -0.45 -3.78 -16.54
C LEU A 165 0.52 -4.54 -17.45
N ILE A 166 0.82 -5.81 -17.13
CA ILE A 166 1.64 -6.68 -17.98
C ILE A 166 1.01 -6.86 -19.37
N THR A 167 -0.32 -6.97 -19.43
CA THR A 167 -1.05 -7.14 -20.70
C THR A 167 -1.04 -5.86 -21.53
N ILE A 168 -1.25 -4.70 -20.90
CA ILE A 168 -1.19 -3.38 -21.55
C ILE A 168 0.24 -3.08 -22.02
N ASN A 169 1.25 -3.53 -21.25
CA ASN A 169 2.67 -3.36 -21.55
C ASN A 169 3.06 -1.90 -21.83
N SER A 170 2.62 -1.00 -20.95
CA SER A 170 2.95 0.42 -20.98
C SER A 170 3.57 0.88 -19.67
N ASP A 171 4.50 1.83 -19.76
CA ASP A 171 5.21 2.45 -18.64
C ASP A 171 4.92 3.95 -18.52
N ASP A 172 3.86 4.46 -19.15
CA ASP A 172 3.51 5.87 -19.13
C ASP A 172 2.05 6.09 -18.69
N ARG A 173 1.58 7.34 -18.76
CA ARG A 173 0.24 7.76 -18.30
C ARG A 173 -0.92 7.17 -19.11
N THR A 174 -0.65 6.47 -20.21
CA THR A 174 -1.70 5.76 -20.98
C THR A 174 -2.36 4.63 -20.19
N ILE A 175 -1.77 4.22 -19.06
CA ILE A 175 -2.35 3.20 -18.17
C ILE A 175 -3.54 3.71 -17.33
N TYR A 176 -3.67 5.02 -17.11
CA TYR A 176 -4.65 5.58 -16.17
C TYR A 176 -6.11 5.28 -16.45
N PRO A 177 -6.59 5.17 -17.71
CA PRO A 177 -7.95 4.73 -17.99
C PRO A 177 -8.29 3.33 -17.42
N HIS A 178 -7.28 2.56 -17.01
CA HIS A 178 -7.43 1.22 -16.45
C HIS A 178 -7.12 1.15 -14.94
N CYS A 179 -6.84 2.29 -14.31
CA CYS A 179 -6.49 2.37 -12.91
C CYS A 179 -7.68 2.76 -12.02
N GLU A 180 -7.55 2.46 -10.74
CA GLU A 180 -8.39 2.95 -9.64
C GLU A 180 -7.52 3.72 -8.65
N TYR A 181 -8.08 4.61 -7.83
CA TYR A 181 -7.28 5.25 -6.79
C TYR A 181 -6.83 4.25 -5.72
N PHE A 182 -5.64 4.45 -5.16
CA PHE A 182 -5.14 3.60 -4.07
C PHE A 182 -6.04 3.67 -2.83
N SER A 183 -6.56 4.86 -2.53
CA SER A 183 -7.56 5.12 -1.49
C SER A 183 -8.75 4.17 -1.63
N TYR A 184 -9.38 4.13 -2.80
CA TYR A 184 -10.49 3.21 -3.12
C TYR A 184 -10.11 1.74 -2.92
N CYS A 185 -8.95 1.32 -3.44
CA CYS A 185 -8.50 -0.07 -3.28
C CYS A 185 -8.35 -0.45 -1.81
N LEU A 186 -7.80 0.45 -1.00
CA LEU A 186 -7.64 0.24 0.43
C LEU A 186 -8.99 0.15 1.14
N THR A 187 -9.85 1.16 1.02
CA THR A 187 -11.09 1.29 1.81
C THR A 187 -12.22 0.38 1.35
N ASP A 188 -12.36 0.20 0.04
CA ASP A 188 -13.54 -0.42 -0.57
C ASP A 188 -13.27 -1.84 -1.09
N ARG A 189 -12.00 -2.21 -1.33
CA ARG A 189 -11.61 -3.57 -1.72
C ARG A 189 -10.99 -4.33 -0.56
N TYR A 190 -9.75 -4.03 -0.19
CA TYR A 190 -8.96 -4.88 0.72
C TYR A 190 -9.57 -4.97 2.13
N LEU A 191 -9.95 -3.84 2.72
CA LEU A 191 -10.51 -3.80 4.08
C LEU A 191 -11.94 -4.34 4.18
N GLN A 192 -12.57 -4.62 3.04
CA GLN A 192 -13.83 -5.37 2.97
C GLN A 192 -13.60 -6.87 2.74
N GLY A 193 -12.36 -7.30 2.53
CA GLY A 193 -12.03 -8.69 2.21
C GLY A 193 -12.02 -9.04 0.72
N TYR A 194 -12.15 -8.06 -0.18
CA TYR A 194 -12.03 -8.30 -1.62
C TYR A 194 -10.57 -8.28 -2.05
N GLU A 195 -10.25 -9.09 -3.06
CA GLU A 195 -8.91 -9.16 -3.67
C GLU A 195 -7.79 -9.48 -2.67
N LEU A 196 -8.13 -10.26 -1.64
CA LEU A 196 -7.18 -10.85 -0.71
C LEU A 196 -6.86 -12.29 -1.12
N ASP A 197 -5.63 -12.70 -0.89
CA ASP A 197 -5.21 -14.08 -0.93
C ASP A 197 -5.35 -14.70 0.48
N PHE A 198 -6.08 -15.80 0.58
CA PHE A 198 -6.43 -16.47 1.84
C PHE A 198 -5.58 -17.73 2.08
N ASP A 199 -4.54 -17.96 1.28
CA ASP A 199 -3.59 -19.06 1.50
C ASP A 199 -2.90 -18.89 2.87
N PRO A 200 -3.08 -19.84 3.82
CA PRO A 200 -2.47 -19.78 5.13
C PRO A 200 -0.93 -19.68 5.10
N ASP A 201 -0.28 -20.31 4.13
CA ASP A 201 1.19 -20.27 4.01
C ASP A 201 1.66 -18.88 3.58
N LEU A 202 0.90 -18.23 2.69
CA LEU A 202 1.16 -16.87 2.26
C LEU A 202 0.91 -15.85 3.38
N VAL A 203 -0.17 -16.04 4.16
CA VAL A 203 -0.43 -15.24 5.37
C VAL A 203 0.70 -15.40 6.39
N ALA A 204 1.13 -16.64 6.67
CA ALA A 204 2.21 -16.92 7.61
C ALA A 204 3.56 -16.33 7.14
N SER A 205 3.83 -16.41 5.83
CA SER A 205 4.99 -15.79 5.18
C SER A 205 5.03 -14.28 5.42
N VAL A 206 3.94 -13.57 5.12
CA VAL A 206 3.85 -12.11 5.27
C VAL A 206 4.00 -11.68 6.72
N LYS A 207 3.43 -12.45 7.66
CA LYS A 207 3.60 -12.24 9.10
C LYS A 207 5.05 -12.40 9.57
N GLY A 208 5.93 -12.95 8.72
CA GLY A 208 7.34 -13.14 9.01
C GLY A 208 7.63 -14.38 9.84
N PHE A 209 6.75 -15.39 9.80
CA PHE A 209 6.95 -16.66 10.52
C PHE A 209 7.59 -17.75 9.66
N LEU A 210 7.79 -17.51 8.36
CA LEU A 210 8.52 -18.39 7.47
C LEU A 210 9.92 -17.82 7.21
N ASP A 211 10.95 -18.50 7.72
CA ASP A 211 12.33 -18.01 7.92
C ASP A 211 13.11 -17.62 6.65
N ALA A 212 12.58 -17.84 5.44
CA ALA A 212 13.37 -17.68 4.21
C ALA A 212 12.68 -16.94 3.06
N ASN A 213 11.36 -16.77 3.05
CA ASN A 213 10.65 -16.37 1.84
C ASN A 213 9.42 -15.52 2.14
N GLY A 214 9.30 -14.35 1.48
CA GLY A 214 8.02 -13.66 1.28
C GLY A 214 7.68 -12.50 2.22
N GLY A 215 8.69 -11.86 2.80
CA GLY A 215 8.49 -10.56 3.46
C GLY A 215 8.21 -9.45 2.46
N VAL A 216 7.44 -8.45 2.90
CA VAL A 216 7.24 -7.17 2.22
C VAL A 216 8.04 -6.10 2.94
N LYS A 217 8.32 -4.98 2.27
CA LYS A 217 9.06 -3.87 2.89
C LYS A 217 8.23 -3.12 3.91
N TYR A 218 6.97 -2.86 3.56
CA TYR A 218 5.96 -2.25 4.40
C TYR A 218 4.78 -3.20 4.57
N LEU A 219 4.27 -3.30 5.79
CA LEU A 219 3.12 -4.15 6.11
C LEU A 219 2.05 -3.32 6.80
N ILE A 220 0.90 -3.16 6.14
CA ILE A 220 -0.33 -2.70 6.78
C ILE A 220 -0.97 -3.92 7.45
N VAL A 221 -1.28 -3.81 8.74
CA VAL A 221 -1.98 -4.85 9.51
C VAL A 221 -3.29 -4.29 9.97
N ALA A 222 -4.39 -4.80 9.41
CA ALA A 222 -5.73 -4.30 9.64
C ALA A 222 -6.64 -5.37 10.25
N GLN A 223 -7.52 -4.95 11.14
CA GLN A 223 -8.69 -5.70 11.57
C GLN A 223 -9.93 -4.97 11.08
N SER A 224 -10.80 -5.70 10.38
CA SER A 224 -12.05 -5.16 9.84
C SER A 224 -13.23 -5.97 10.38
N ILE A 225 -14.16 -5.26 11.00
CA ILE A 225 -15.33 -5.83 11.65
C ILE A 225 -16.52 -5.74 10.70
N LEU A 226 -17.00 -6.88 10.21
CA LEU A 226 -18.16 -6.98 9.31
C LEU A 226 -19.49 -7.20 10.06
N SER A 227 -19.44 -7.43 11.37
CA SER A 227 -20.61 -7.56 12.24
C SER A 227 -20.66 -6.43 13.27
N PRO A 228 -21.72 -5.61 13.32
CA PRO A 228 -21.76 -4.38 14.15
C PRO A 228 -21.62 -4.64 15.66
N ASP A 229 -21.99 -5.83 16.12
CA ASP A 229 -22.05 -6.21 17.53
C ASP A 229 -20.69 -6.59 18.13
N ILE A 230 -19.61 -6.52 17.35
CA ILE A 230 -18.26 -6.92 17.75
C ILE A 230 -17.38 -5.70 17.96
N ASP A 231 -16.54 -5.76 18.98
CA ASP A 231 -15.51 -4.77 19.23
C ASP A 231 -14.18 -5.11 18.57
N LEU A 232 -13.47 -4.05 18.20
CA LEU A 232 -12.10 -4.14 17.71
C LEU A 232 -11.21 -4.67 18.83
N ASN A 233 -10.40 -5.67 18.50
CA ASN A 233 -9.30 -6.15 19.31
C ASN A 233 -8.06 -6.30 18.43
N PRO A 234 -7.35 -5.20 18.15
CA PRO A 234 -6.25 -5.20 17.19
C PRO A 234 -5.01 -5.94 17.68
N ASN A 235 -4.91 -6.18 18.99
CA ASN A 235 -3.83 -6.97 19.59
C ASN A 235 -3.87 -8.46 19.20
N LEU A 236 -4.94 -8.91 18.54
CA LEU A 236 -5.08 -10.30 18.09
C LEU A 236 -4.23 -10.64 16.87
N ILE A 237 -3.82 -9.66 16.07
CA ILE A 237 -3.03 -9.95 14.87
C ILE A 237 -1.56 -10.04 15.27
N ASN A 238 -1.07 -11.28 15.38
CA ASN A 238 0.33 -11.52 15.69
C ASN A 238 1.18 -11.43 14.41
N ILE A 239 2.22 -10.59 14.46
CA ILE A 239 3.28 -10.48 13.45
C ILE A 239 4.63 -10.67 14.11
N ASN A 240 5.64 -11.11 13.35
CA ASN A 240 6.99 -11.27 13.86
C ASN A 240 7.64 -9.91 14.17
N LYS A 241 7.59 -9.51 15.44
CA LYS A 241 8.17 -8.25 15.94
C LYS A 241 9.70 -8.19 15.90
N ALA A 242 10.38 -9.30 15.60
CA ALA A 242 11.83 -9.29 15.34
C ALA A 242 12.15 -8.80 13.92
N ILE A 243 11.21 -8.96 12.99
CA ILE A 243 11.31 -8.52 11.59
C ILE A 243 10.66 -7.14 11.43
N TYR A 244 9.41 -7.03 11.87
CA TYR A 244 8.57 -5.85 11.69
C TYR A 244 8.61 -4.93 12.90
N LYS A 245 8.91 -3.65 12.66
CA LYS A 245 8.82 -2.57 13.65
C LYS A 245 7.75 -1.58 13.23
N ALA A 246 7.04 -1.00 14.19
CA ALA A 246 6.03 0.01 13.91
C ALA A 246 6.66 1.14 13.07
N LEU A 247 5.93 1.60 12.04
CA LEU A 247 6.41 2.66 11.19
C LEU A 247 6.48 3.95 11.99
N GLU A 248 7.65 4.57 11.97
CA GLU A 248 7.93 5.87 12.59
C GLU A 248 7.92 6.98 11.53
N ALA A 249 7.88 8.23 11.99
CA ALA A 249 7.87 9.40 11.12
C ALA A 249 9.08 9.39 10.16
N PRO A 250 8.93 9.85 8.90
CA PRO A 250 10.06 10.07 8.01
C PRO A 250 11.04 11.05 8.66
N ALA A 251 12.30 10.66 8.80
CA ALA A 251 13.34 11.57 9.29
C ALA A 251 13.50 12.74 8.29
N PRO A 252 13.59 13.99 8.75
CA PRO A 252 13.81 15.13 7.87
C PRO A 252 15.17 14.99 7.17
N GLY A 253 15.16 14.85 5.84
CA GLY A 253 16.35 15.00 5.00
C GLY A 253 17.29 13.78 4.91
N SER A 254 16.81 12.54 5.00
CA SER A 254 17.67 11.37 4.71
C SER A 254 18.13 11.39 3.26
N LYS A 255 19.35 11.85 3.02
CA LYS A 255 20.00 11.80 1.69
C LYS A 255 19.99 10.35 1.18
N PRO A 256 19.73 10.11 -0.11
CA PRO A 256 19.86 8.77 -0.69
C PRO A 256 21.28 8.25 -0.46
N ARG A 257 21.40 7.02 0.05
CA ARG A 257 22.69 6.31 0.07
C ARG A 257 23.08 6.06 -1.38
N SER A 258 24.10 6.78 -1.86
CA SER A 258 24.70 6.53 -3.16
C SER A 258 25.44 5.18 -3.10
N ASN A 259 24.83 4.12 -3.61
CA ASN A 259 25.55 2.91 -3.96
C ASN A 259 26.32 3.17 -5.27
N LEU A 260 27.43 3.90 -5.18
CA LEU A 260 28.46 3.91 -6.21
C LEU A 260 29.65 3.08 -5.71
N GLY A 261 29.46 1.76 -5.71
CA GLY A 261 30.55 0.80 -5.69
C GLY A 261 31.10 0.66 -7.11
N GLY A 262 31.93 1.60 -7.54
CA GLY A 262 32.75 1.41 -8.73
C GLY A 262 33.92 0.45 -8.41
N PRO A 263 34.27 -0.48 -9.31
CA PRO A 263 35.39 -1.38 -9.08
C PRO A 263 36.70 -0.58 -9.12
N ALA A 264 37.55 -0.79 -8.10
CA ALA A 264 38.92 -0.31 -8.12
C ALA A 264 39.65 -0.95 -9.32
N ARG A 265 40.20 -0.10 -10.19
CA ARG A 265 41.30 -0.45 -11.09
C ARG A 265 42.58 0.12 -10.50
#